data_AF-A0A229P023-F1
#
_entry.id   AF-A0A229P023-F1
#
_cell.length_a   1.000
_cell.length_b   1.000
_cell.length_c   1.000
_cell.angle_alpha   90.00
_cell.angle_beta   90.00
_cell.angle_gamma   90.00
#
_symmetry.space_group_name_H-M   'P 1'
#
loop_
_entity.id
_entity.type
_entity.pdbx_description
1 polymer ?
#
loop_
_entity_poly.entity_id
_entity_poly.type
_entity_poly.pdbx_seq_one_letter_code
_entity_poly.pdbx_strand_id
1 'polypeptide(L)'
;MTQQPQTKRSITTAVVFVLLTVSLIGNVLLFAMYLQNKQQDRVAEGKLIFQSWKETSDSLLKVKSTLDGLKDGSLNQDRVKILDFYELDEYGLESKPLLQIFEAAQQKSDNLSDWPKQYEAQATEFSAMLRKTLMAGTPAEQEQLSMLLQQLIEQISKVDTSVESRNRYLTLLADKTWPGAALEIARNIDAFKPSGS
;
A
#
# COMPACT_ATOMS: atom_id res chain seq x y z
N MET A 1 -12.30 -74.61 45.08
CA MET A 1 -12.50 -73.14 45.05
C MET A 1 -11.76 -72.60 43.83
N THR A 2 -12.46 -72.40 42.72
CA THR A 2 -11.89 -71.87 41.47
C THR A 2 -12.11 -70.37 41.45
N GLN A 3 -11.05 -69.59 41.71
CA GLN A 3 -11.08 -68.14 41.55
C GLN A 3 -11.14 -67.81 40.05
N GLN A 4 -12.26 -67.24 39.60
CA GLN A 4 -12.34 -66.61 38.28
C GLN A 4 -11.46 -65.35 38.28
N PRO A 5 -10.54 -65.18 37.32
CA PRO A 5 -9.81 -63.93 37.18
C PRO A 5 -10.78 -62.84 36.75
N GLN A 6 -11.04 -61.87 37.63
CA GLN A 6 -11.75 -60.64 37.26
C GLN A 6 -10.96 -59.94 36.15
N THR A 7 -11.53 -59.89 34.95
CA THR A 7 -11.06 -59.02 33.87
C THR A 7 -11.14 -57.57 34.36
N LYS A 8 -10.01 -56.99 34.77
CA LYS A 8 -9.85 -55.54 34.93
C LYS A 8 -10.12 -54.93 33.55
N ARG A 9 -11.34 -54.44 33.32
CA ARG A 9 -11.71 -53.73 32.08
C ARG A 9 -10.69 -52.61 31.88
N SER A 10 -10.09 -52.57 30.68
CA SER A 10 -8.98 -51.69 30.33
C SER A 10 -9.43 -50.22 30.26
N ILE A 11 -9.57 -49.58 31.42
CA ILE A 11 -9.88 -48.14 31.55
C ILE A 11 -8.74 -47.32 30.92
N THR A 12 -7.51 -47.82 30.97
CA THR A 12 -6.33 -47.19 30.35
C THR A 12 -6.52 -46.94 28.87
N THR A 13 -7.14 -47.88 28.13
CA THR A 13 -7.37 -47.71 26.69
C THR A 13 -8.37 -46.59 26.42
N ALA A 14 -9.46 -46.53 27.20
CA ALA A 14 -10.45 -45.47 27.09
C ALA A 14 -9.86 -44.10 27.42
N VAL A 15 -9.05 -44.00 28.48
CA VAL A 15 -8.36 -42.76 28.88
C VAL A 15 -7.37 -42.30 27.81
N VAL A 16 -6.57 -43.21 27.25
CA VAL A 16 -5.63 -42.90 26.17
C VAL A 16 -6.38 -42.43 24.91
N PHE A 17 -7.50 -43.05 24.57
CA PHE A 17 -8.33 -42.63 23.44
C PHE A 17 -8.90 -41.22 23.63
N VAL A 18 -9.39 -40.92 24.84
CA VAL A 18 -9.90 -39.58 25.18
C VAL A 18 -8.78 -38.55 25.12
N LEU A 19 -7.60 -38.85 25.67
CA LEU A 19 -6.43 -37.95 25.62
C LEU A 19 -5.96 -37.70 24.19
N LEU A 20 -5.90 -38.75 23.35
CA LEU A 20 -5.58 -38.62 21.93
C LEU A 20 -6.59 -37.76 21.19
N THR A 21 -7.88 -37.96 21.45
CA THR A 21 -8.95 -37.22 20.79
C THR A 21 -8.92 -35.74 21.18
N VAL A 22 -8.74 -35.44 22.48
CA VAL A 22 -8.60 -34.06 22.97
C VAL A 22 -7.32 -33.41 22.44
N SER A 23 -6.20 -34.14 22.37
CA SER A 23 -4.94 -33.65 21.78
C SER A 23 -5.09 -33.32 20.30
N LEU A 24 -5.76 -34.19 19.54
CA LEU A 24 -6.03 -33.98 18.12
C LEU A 24 -6.94 -32.75 17.91
N ILE A 25 -8.03 -32.64 18.67
CA ILE A 25 -8.94 -31.49 18.63
C ILE A 25 -8.19 -30.20 18.96
N GLY A 26 -7.34 -30.21 19.99
CA GLY A 26 -6.51 -29.06 20.37
C GLY A 26 -5.58 -28.63 19.24
N ASN A 27 -4.87 -29.56 18.61
CA ASN A 27 -3.97 -29.25 17.50
C ASN A 27 -4.72 -28.71 16.26
N VAL A 28 -5.87 -29.29 15.93
CA VAL A 28 -6.70 -28.81 14.81
C VAL A 28 -7.24 -27.41 15.10
N LEU A 29 -7.70 -27.14 16.32
CA LEU A 29 -8.17 -25.81 16.74
C LEU A 29 -7.05 -24.77 16.68
N LEU A 30 -5.86 -25.09 17.21
CA LEU A 30 -4.70 -24.19 17.15
C LEU A 30 -4.30 -23.90 15.71
N PHE A 31 -4.31 -24.92 14.84
CA PHE A 31 -3.99 -24.74 13.43
C PHE A 31 -5.06 -23.91 12.70
N ALA A 32 -6.33 -24.10 13.01
CA ALA A 32 -7.42 -23.29 12.46
C ALA A 32 -7.31 -21.81 12.91
N MET A 33 -7.05 -21.56 14.19
CA MET A 33 -6.83 -20.21 14.72
C MET A 33 -5.61 -19.55 14.08
N TYR A 34 -4.52 -20.31 13.90
CA TYR A 34 -3.32 -19.83 13.23
C TYR A 34 -3.59 -19.42 11.77
N LEU A 35 -4.32 -20.25 11.01
CA LEU A 35 -4.72 -19.93 9.64
C LEU A 35 -5.63 -18.70 9.58
N GLN A 36 -6.57 -18.59 10.52
CA GLN A 36 -7.48 -17.46 10.59
C GLN A 36 -6.74 -16.15 10.88
N ASN A 37 -5.83 -16.16 11.86
CA ASN A 37 -4.99 -14.99 12.17
C ASN A 37 -4.13 -14.59 10.97
N LYS A 38 -3.45 -15.55 10.32
CA LYS A 38 -2.69 -15.27 9.10
C LYS A 38 -3.52 -14.66 7.98
N GLN A 39 -4.75 -15.13 7.79
CA GLN A 39 -5.64 -14.51 6.80
C GLN A 39 -6.04 -13.10 7.20
N GLN A 40 -6.29 -12.85 8.48
CA GLN A 40 -6.62 -11.51 8.97
C GLN A 40 -5.46 -10.53 8.81
N ASP A 41 -4.23 -10.96 9.10
CA ASP A 41 -3.02 -10.14 8.93
C ASP A 41 -2.82 -9.77 7.45
N ARG A 42 -2.96 -10.74 6.53
CA ARG A 42 -2.88 -10.47 5.09
C ARG A 42 -4.01 -9.55 4.61
N VAL A 43 -5.22 -9.68 5.16
CA VAL A 43 -6.31 -8.74 4.82
C VAL A 43 -5.98 -7.34 5.30
N ALA A 44 -5.41 -7.18 6.49
CA ALA A 44 -5.00 -5.89 7.02
C ALA A 44 -3.87 -5.25 6.18
N GLU A 45 -2.85 -6.03 5.82
CA GLU A 45 -1.76 -5.61 4.93
C GLU A 45 -2.29 -5.17 3.56
N GLY A 46 -3.14 -5.99 2.94
CA GLY A 46 -3.72 -5.67 1.64
C GLY A 46 -4.67 -4.47 1.68
N LYS A 47 -5.39 -4.29 2.79
CA LYS A 47 -6.23 -3.10 3.01
C LYS A 47 -5.37 -1.84 3.12
N LEU A 48 -4.25 -1.90 3.86
CA LEU A 48 -3.35 -0.76 4.01
C LEU A 48 -2.82 -0.33 2.64
N ILE A 49 -2.24 -1.26 1.87
CA ILE A 49 -1.70 -0.97 0.53
C ILE A 49 -2.79 -0.40 -0.39
N PHE A 50 -3.99 -0.98 -0.35
CA PHE A 50 -5.13 -0.51 -1.13
C PHE A 50 -5.49 0.94 -0.78
N GLN A 51 -5.58 1.26 0.52
CA GLN A 51 -5.89 2.60 1.00
C GLN A 51 -4.81 3.60 0.58
N SER A 52 -3.54 3.25 0.79
CA SER A 52 -2.42 4.09 0.37
C SER A 52 -2.42 4.37 -1.14
N TRP A 53 -2.73 3.35 -1.96
CA TRP A 53 -2.88 3.48 -3.41
C TRP A 53 -4.01 4.42 -3.80
N LYS A 54 -5.18 4.26 -3.18
CA LYS A 54 -6.34 5.12 -3.42
C LYS A 54 -6.07 6.57 -3.05
N GLU A 55 -5.50 6.81 -1.87
CA GLU A 55 -5.16 8.15 -1.38
C GLU A 55 -4.10 8.83 -2.27
N THR A 56 -3.09 8.08 -2.71
CA THR A 56 -2.07 8.58 -3.65
C THR A 56 -2.69 8.91 -5.01
N SER A 57 -3.59 8.06 -5.53
CA SER A 57 -4.30 8.28 -6.79
C SER A 57 -5.15 9.55 -6.74
N ASP A 58 -5.98 9.68 -5.70
CA ASP A 58 -6.84 10.85 -5.50
C ASP A 58 -6.00 12.13 -5.38
N SER A 59 -4.86 12.06 -4.68
CA SER A 59 -3.95 13.18 -4.53
C SER A 59 -3.30 13.60 -5.86
N LEU A 60 -2.83 12.64 -6.66
CA LEU A 60 -2.24 12.92 -7.99
C LEU A 60 -3.26 13.53 -8.95
N LEU A 61 -4.49 13.01 -8.97
CA LEU A 61 -5.58 13.55 -9.79
C LEU A 61 -5.93 14.98 -9.39
N LYS A 62 -5.98 15.27 -8.08
CA LYS A 62 -6.16 16.64 -7.57
C LYS A 62 -5.03 17.56 -8.02
N VAL A 63 -3.77 17.12 -7.90
CA VAL A 63 -2.60 17.93 -8.31
C VAL A 63 -2.65 18.26 -9.78
N LYS A 64 -2.96 17.27 -10.62
CA LYS A 64 -3.10 17.47 -12.06
C LYS A 64 -4.22 18.46 -12.39
N SER A 65 -5.40 18.31 -11.78
CA SER A 65 -6.52 19.22 -11.97
C SER A 65 -6.17 20.67 -11.61
N THR A 66 -5.45 20.87 -10.50
CA THR A 66 -4.96 22.20 -10.09
C THR A 66 -3.96 22.77 -11.09
N LEU A 67 -3.04 21.96 -11.60
CA LEU A 67 -2.07 22.39 -12.61
C LEU A 67 -2.75 22.79 -13.92
N ASP A 68 -3.74 22.01 -14.37
CA ASP A 68 -4.50 22.29 -15.59
C ASP A 68 -5.32 23.59 -15.41
N GLY A 69 -5.98 23.79 -14.26
CA GLY A 69 -6.71 25.01 -13.96
C GLY A 69 -5.83 26.27 -13.86
N LEU A 70 -4.58 26.12 -13.40
CA LEU A 70 -3.56 27.18 -13.41
C LEU A 70 -3.15 27.55 -14.84
N LYS A 71 -2.91 26.56 -15.70
CA LYS A 71 -2.55 26.76 -17.12
C LYS A 71 -3.65 27.48 -17.90
N ASP A 72 -4.91 27.10 -17.67
CA ASP A 72 -6.07 27.71 -18.31
C ASP A 72 -6.42 29.10 -17.73
N GLY A 73 -5.65 29.55 -16.73
CA GLY A 73 -5.81 30.84 -16.07
C GLY A 73 -7.06 30.98 -15.19
N SER A 74 -7.87 29.93 -15.08
CA SER A 74 -9.05 29.86 -14.21
C SER A 74 -8.69 29.94 -12.71
N LEU A 75 -7.47 29.54 -12.33
CA LEU A 75 -6.96 29.58 -10.96
C LEU A 75 -5.88 30.66 -10.73
N ASN A 76 -5.60 31.53 -11.72
CA ASN A 76 -4.53 32.54 -11.61
C ASN A 76 -4.76 33.60 -10.52
N GLN A 77 -6.02 33.91 -10.19
CA GLN A 77 -6.37 34.83 -9.09
C GLN A 77 -6.28 34.18 -7.70
N ASP A 78 -6.17 32.85 -7.64
CA ASP A 78 -6.35 32.07 -6.42
C ASP A 78 -5.12 31.22 -6.09
N ARG A 79 -3.90 31.71 -6.41
CA ARG A 79 -2.65 31.11 -5.90
C ARG A 79 -2.66 30.98 -4.36
N VAL A 80 -3.43 31.82 -3.67
CA VAL A 80 -3.70 31.72 -2.22
C VAL A 80 -4.62 30.52 -1.91
N LYS A 81 -5.65 30.20 -2.71
CA LYS A 81 -6.39 28.95 -2.52
C LYS A 81 -5.53 27.73 -2.82
N ILE A 82 -4.53 27.82 -3.68
CA ILE A 82 -3.56 26.73 -3.87
C ILE A 82 -2.71 26.54 -2.59
N LEU A 83 -2.48 27.60 -1.81
CA LEU A 83 -1.97 27.43 -0.44
C LEU A 83 -3.03 26.74 0.41
N ASP A 84 -4.29 27.19 0.48
CA ASP A 84 -5.33 26.50 1.28
C ASP A 84 -5.61 25.03 0.85
N PHE A 85 -5.38 24.68 -0.42
CA PHE A 85 -5.51 23.32 -0.97
C PHE A 85 -4.31 22.41 -0.63
N TYR A 86 -3.16 23.01 -0.28
CA TYR A 86 -1.89 22.31 0.02
C TYR A 86 -1.28 22.68 1.40
N GLU A 87 -1.90 23.57 2.17
CA GLU A 87 -1.66 23.79 3.60
C GLU A 87 -2.15 22.51 4.28
N LEU A 88 -1.24 21.56 4.54
CA LEU A 88 -0.52 21.47 5.81
C LEU A 88 -1.55 21.48 6.94
N ASP A 89 -2.12 20.35 7.37
CA ASP A 89 -1.35 19.27 8.01
C ASP A 89 -2.01 17.88 7.91
N GLU A 90 -3.01 17.69 7.03
CA GLU A 90 -3.81 16.44 7.10
C GLU A 90 -4.27 15.81 5.77
N TYR A 91 -4.20 16.45 4.58
CA TYR A 91 -4.74 15.83 3.33
C TYR A 91 -4.14 16.30 1.97
N GLY A 92 -2.97 16.97 1.94
CA GLY A 92 -2.23 17.23 0.68
C GLY A 92 -1.28 16.07 0.38
N LEU A 93 -1.07 15.71 -0.90
CA LEU A 93 -0.36 14.49 -1.38
C LEU A 93 0.57 13.92 -0.32
N GLU A 94 -0.01 13.05 0.51
CA GLU A 94 0.64 12.71 1.76
C GLU A 94 1.87 11.89 1.39
N SER A 95 3.03 12.30 1.91
CA SER A 95 4.26 11.53 1.74
C SER A 95 4.10 10.12 2.29
N LYS A 96 3.23 9.96 3.30
CA LYS A 96 3.01 8.71 4.02
C LYS A 96 2.33 7.61 3.17
N PRO A 97 1.18 7.80 2.50
CA PRO A 97 0.63 6.86 1.54
C PRO A 97 1.62 6.47 0.44
N LEU A 98 2.32 7.45 -0.16
CA LEU A 98 3.30 7.16 -1.20
C LEU A 98 4.48 6.32 -0.67
N LEU A 99 5.00 6.68 0.51
CA LEU A 99 6.05 5.93 1.20
C LEU A 99 5.58 4.52 1.57
N GLN A 100 4.36 4.36 2.09
CA GLN A 100 3.78 3.05 2.42
C GLN A 100 3.68 2.15 1.19
N ILE A 101 3.32 2.70 0.02
CA ILE A 101 3.34 1.95 -1.24
C ILE A 101 4.75 1.50 -1.58
N PHE A 102 5.74 2.40 -1.46
CA PHE A 102 7.13 2.08 -1.78
C PHE A 102 7.73 1.05 -0.84
N GLU A 103 7.55 1.20 0.46
CA GLU A 103 8.01 0.24 1.47
C GLU A 103 7.39 -1.15 1.22
N ALA A 104 6.07 -1.20 1.01
CA ALA A 104 5.38 -2.45 0.74
C ALA A 104 5.81 -3.08 -0.59
N ALA A 105 5.97 -2.28 -1.64
CA ALA A 105 6.39 -2.76 -2.95
C ALA A 105 7.85 -3.24 -2.94
N GLN A 106 8.74 -2.55 -2.22
CA GLN A 106 10.14 -2.96 -2.06
C GLN A 106 10.23 -4.30 -1.33
N GLN A 107 9.47 -4.49 -0.24
CA GLN A 107 9.42 -5.77 0.49
C GLN A 107 8.91 -6.93 -0.36
N LYS A 108 8.09 -6.65 -1.38
CA LYS A 108 7.53 -7.65 -2.31
C LYS A 108 8.30 -7.75 -3.63
N SER A 109 9.33 -6.92 -3.83
CA SER A 109 10.11 -6.88 -5.06
C SER A 109 11.11 -8.03 -5.10
N ASP A 110 11.26 -8.65 -6.27
CA ASP A 110 12.23 -9.73 -6.47
C ASP A 110 13.68 -9.22 -6.46
N ASN A 111 13.91 -7.92 -6.70
CA ASN A 111 15.25 -7.33 -6.76
C ASN A 111 15.32 -5.93 -6.13
N LEU A 112 15.86 -5.87 -4.91
CA LEU A 112 16.02 -4.62 -4.16
C LEU A 112 16.98 -3.63 -4.83
N SER A 113 17.90 -4.11 -5.67
CA SER A 113 18.90 -3.25 -6.33
C SER A 113 18.29 -2.38 -7.44
N ASP A 114 17.08 -2.72 -7.89
CA ASP A 114 16.37 -1.99 -8.95
C ASP A 114 15.70 -0.71 -8.44
N TRP A 115 15.57 -0.58 -7.11
CA TRP A 115 14.96 0.55 -6.43
C TRP A 115 15.91 1.76 -6.32
N PRO A 116 15.39 3.00 -6.47
CA PRO A 116 16.18 4.20 -6.21
C PRO A 116 16.73 4.19 -4.78
N LYS A 117 18.01 4.54 -4.61
CA LYS A 117 18.69 4.50 -3.29
C LYS A 117 18.09 5.45 -2.25
N GLN A 118 17.36 6.47 -2.69
CA GLN A 118 16.79 7.53 -1.84
C GLN A 118 15.27 7.61 -1.98
N TYR A 119 14.59 6.52 -2.35
CA TYR A 119 13.14 6.51 -2.58
C TYR A 119 12.32 7.04 -1.38
N GLU A 120 12.80 6.84 -0.14
CA GLU A 120 12.14 7.33 1.09
C GLU A 120 12.19 8.86 1.20
N ALA A 121 13.39 9.42 0.98
CA ALA A 121 13.59 10.87 0.96
C ALA A 121 12.80 11.48 -0.20
N GLN A 122 12.81 10.83 -1.37
CA GLN A 122 12.07 11.27 -2.55
C GLN A 122 10.57 11.29 -2.32
N ALA A 123 9.98 10.24 -1.72
CA ALA A 123 8.55 10.23 -1.38
C ALA A 123 8.18 11.39 -0.44
N THR A 124 9.08 11.73 0.48
CA THR A 124 8.88 12.80 1.44
C THR A 124 9.03 14.18 0.82
N GLU A 125 10.03 14.36 -0.04
CA GLU A 125 10.35 15.63 -0.69
C GLU A 125 9.48 15.91 -1.92
N PHE A 126 8.85 14.88 -2.51
CA PHE A 126 8.04 15.01 -3.71
C PHE A 126 6.89 16.00 -3.52
N SER A 127 6.18 15.96 -2.40
CA SER A 127 5.10 16.91 -2.10
C SER A 127 5.59 18.37 -2.04
N ALA A 128 6.76 18.61 -1.43
CA ALA A 128 7.40 19.92 -1.38
C ALA A 128 7.84 20.37 -2.78
N MET A 129 8.35 19.44 -3.59
CA MET A 129 8.73 19.68 -4.98
C MET A 129 7.53 20.06 -5.86
N LEU A 130 6.41 19.34 -5.73
CA LEU A 130 5.15 19.66 -6.40
C LEU A 130 4.70 21.07 -6.04
N ARG A 131 4.68 21.41 -4.75
CA ARG A 131 4.28 22.74 -4.26
C ARG A 131 5.19 23.83 -4.82
N LYS A 132 6.51 23.66 -4.77
CA LYS A 132 7.48 24.61 -5.30
C LYS A 132 7.25 24.85 -6.80
N THR A 133 7.09 23.78 -7.57
CA THR A 133 6.92 23.85 -9.03
C THR A 133 5.58 24.47 -9.43
N LEU A 134 4.50 24.18 -8.69
CA LEU A 134 3.19 24.81 -8.90
C LEU A 134 3.20 26.31 -8.62
N MET A 135 3.85 26.73 -7.53
CA MET A 135 3.83 28.12 -7.07
C MET A 135 4.83 29.02 -7.79
N ALA A 136 6.04 28.53 -8.00
CA ALA A 136 7.18 29.34 -8.43
C ALA A 136 7.89 28.76 -9.67
N GLY A 137 7.42 27.63 -10.21
CA GLY A 137 8.02 27.03 -11.40
C GLY A 137 7.79 27.87 -12.65
N THR A 138 8.75 27.79 -13.56
CA THR A 138 8.64 28.34 -14.91
C THR A 138 7.60 27.57 -15.74
N PRO A 139 7.06 28.14 -16.84
CA PRO A 139 6.14 27.41 -17.72
C PRO A 139 6.72 26.09 -18.26
N ALA A 140 8.03 26.02 -18.48
CA ALA A 140 8.70 24.79 -18.91
C ALA A 140 8.71 23.71 -17.81
N GLU A 141 8.97 24.09 -16.55
CA GLU A 141 8.93 23.16 -15.42
C GLU A 141 7.50 22.70 -15.11
N GLN A 142 6.51 23.58 -15.28
CA GLN A 142 5.09 23.22 -15.17
C GLN A 142 4.67 22.23 -16.25
N GLU A 143 5.20 22.33 -17.47
CA GLU A 143 4.96 21.37 -18.54
C GLU A 143 5.59 20.00 -18.22
N GLN A 144 6.85 20.00 -17.76
CA GLN A 144 7.52 18.78 -17.30
C GLN A 144 6.76 18.12 -16.15
N LEU A 145 6.26 18.91 -15.20
CA LEU A 145 5.46 18.40 -14.10
C LEU A 145 4.14 17.80 -14.61
N SER A 146 3.48 18.42 -15.58
CA SER A 146 2.25 17.90 -16.17
C SER A 146 2.48 16.53 -16.83
N MET A 147 3.58 16.37 -17.57
CA MET A 147 3.99 15.10 -18.16
C MET A 147 4.29 14.04 -17.10
N LEU A 148 5.03 14.39 -16.05
CA LEU A 148 5.30 13.49 -14.94
C LEU A 148 4.00 13.02 -14.29
N LEU A 149 3.11 13.94 -13.92
CA LEU A 149 1.82 13.60 -13.30
C LEU A 149 0.98 12.68 -14.19
N GLN A 150 1.00 12.89 -15.51
CA GLN A 150 0.34 12.00 -16.46
C GLN A 150 0.90 10.58 -16.39
N GLN A 151 2.23 10.43 -16.39
CA GLN A 151 2.89 9.13 -16.27
C GLN A 151 2.59 8.46 -14.92
N LEU A 152 2.62 9.22 -13.83
CA LEU A 152 2.30 8.71 -12.50
C LEU A 152 0.84 8.25 -12.42
N ILE A 153 -0.11 9.02 -12.97
CA ILE A 153 -1.53 8.63 -13.04
C ILE A 153 -1.72 7.38 -13.90
N GLU A 154 -0.99 7.25 -15.01
CA GLU A 154 -1.03 6.04 -15.83
C GLU A 154 -0.55 4.83 -15.04
N GLN A 155 0.58 4.92 -14.33
CA GLN A 155 1.04 3.84 -13.46
C GLN A 155 0.03 3.57 -12.33
N ILE A 156 -0.56 4.63 -11.78
CA ILE A 156 -1.49 4.48 -10.65
C ILE A 156 -2.85 3.89 -11.05
N SER A 157 -3.20 3.98 -12.33
CA SER A 157 -4.42 3.38 -12.87
C SER A 157 -4.32 1.87 -13.10
N LYS A 158 -3.10 1.31 -13.09
CA LYS A 158 -2.87 -0.13 -13.28
C LYS A 158 -3.40 -0.98 -12.12
N VAL A 159 -3.62 -0.35 -10.96
CA VAL A 159 -4.15 -1.02 -9.77
C VAL A 159 -5.59 -0.58 -9.57
N ASP A 160 -6.52 -1.54 -9.65
CA ASP A 160 -7.93 -1.28 -9.45
C ASP A 160 -8.25 -1.06 -7.95
N THR A 161 -8.47 0.21 -7.59
CA THR A 161 -8.87 0.64 -6.24
C THR A 161 -10.35 1.04 -6.14
N SER A 162 -11.18 0.66 -7.12
CA SER A 162 -12.58 1.10 -7.20
C SER A 162 -13.51 0.44 -6.19
N VAL A 163 -13.21 -0.79 -5.76
CA VAL A 163 -14.08 -1.59 -4.87
C VAL A 163 -13.33 -2.05 -3.63
N GLU A 164 -13.71 -1.48 -2.49
CA GLU A 164 -13.24 -1.89 -1.17
C GLU A 164 -13.86 -3.22 -0.75
N SER A 165 -13.08 -4.30 -0.82
CA SER A 165 -13.53 -5.62 -0.37
C SER A 165 -12.38 -6.50 0.09
N ARG A 166 -12.67 -7.41 1.03
CA ARG A 166 -11.71 -8.41 1.52
C ARG A 166 -11.05 -9.20 0.38
N ASN A 167 -11.84 -9.59 -0.61
CA ASN A 167 -11.34 -10.33 -1.77
C ASN A 167 -10.39 -9.48 -2.62
N ARG A 168 -10.66 -8.17 -2.78
CA ARG A 168 -9.74 -7.28 -3.50
C ARG A 168 -8.44 -7.06 -2.76
N TYR A 169 -8.44 -6.87 -1.44
CA TYR A 169 -7.20 -6.75 -0.66
C TYR A 169 -6.31 -7.98 -0.81
N LEU A 170 -6.90 -9.18 -0.77
CA LEU A 170 -6.17 -10.43 -0.96
C LEU A 170 -5.71 -10.64 -2.41
N THR A 171 -6.51 -10.21 -3.39
CA THR A 171 -6.13 -10.26 -4.81
C THR A 171 -4.96 -9.32 -5.09
N LEU A 172 -5.00 -8.09 -4.56
CA LEU A 172 -3.93 -7.11 -4.68
C LEU A 172 -2.61 -7.68 -4.12
N LEU A 173 -2.63 -8.29 -2.93
CA LEU A 173 -1.44 -8.91 -2.36
C LEU A 173 -0.90 -10.12 -3.14
N ALA A 174 -1.77 -10.80 -3.89
CA ALA A 174 -1.35 -11.93 -4.75
C ALA A 174 -0.85 -11.45 -6.12
N ASP A 175 -1.27 -10.27 -6.54
CA ASP A 175 -0.88 -9.65 -7.80
C ASP A 175 0.57 -9.18 -7.74
N LYS A 176 1.33 -9.51 -8.78
CA LYS A 176 2.74 -9.15 -8.94
C LYS A 176 2.95 -7.87 -9.76
N THR A 177 1.88 -7.29 -10.29
CA THR A 177 1.97 -6.12 -11.17
C THR A 177 2.12 -4.81 -10.40
N TRP A 178 1.45 -4.68 -9.24
CA TRP A 178 1.46 -3.45 -8.46
C TRP A 178 2.84 -3.06 -7.89
N PRO A 179 3.74 -3.98 -7.45
CA PRO A 179 5.08 -3.60 -7.02
C PRO A 179 5.91 -3.06 -8.17
N GLY A 180 5.71 -3.58 -9.39
CA GLY A 180 6.32 -3.06 -10.61
C GLY A 180 5.83 -1.65 -10.95
N ALA A 181 4.52 -1.40 -10.82
CA ALA A 181 3.97 -0.05 -11.00
C ALA A 181 4.52 0.94 -9.97
N ALA A 182 4.64 0.52 -8.69
CA ALA A 182 5.24 1.34 -7.64
C ALA A 182 6.73 1.66 -7.91
N LEU A 183 7.49 0.68 -8.43
CA LEU A 183 8.89 0.89 -8.83
C LEU A 183 9.01 1.93 -9.96
N GLU A 184 8.16 1.85 -10.98
CA GLU A 184 8.15 2.82 -12.07
C GLU A 184 7.75 4.22 -11.58
N ILE A 185 6.81 4.33 -10.64
CA ILE A 185 6.48 5.60 -9.97
C ILE A 185 7.73 6.16 -9.27
N ALA A 186 8.44 5.35 -8.49
CA ALA A 186 9.65 5.78 -7.79
C ALA A 186 10.75 6.25 -8.76
N ARG A 187 10.95 5.54 -9.88
CA ARG A 187 11.91 5.92 -10.93
C ARG A 187 11.56 7.23 -11.63
N ASN A 188 10.28 7.42 -11.95
CA ASN A 188 9.82 8.64 -12.60
C ASN A 188 9.99 9.85 -11.67
N ILE A 189 9.78 9.68 -10.37
CA ILE A 189 10.03 10.72 -9.36
C ILE A 189 11.55 10.99 -9.24
N ASP A 190 12.40 9.97 -9.17
CA ASP A 190 13.86 10.13 -9.10
C ASP A 190 14.45 10.85 -10.33
N ALA A 191 13.91 10.54 -11.51
CA ALA A 191 14.30 11.16 -12.78
C ALA A 191 13.87 12.63 -12.87
N PHE A 192 12.81 13.02 -12.15
CA PHE A 192 12.32 14.38 -12.13
C PHE A 192 13.10 15.22 -11.11
N LYS A 193 14.10 15.96 -11.61
CA LYS A 193 14.84 16.96 -10.84
C LYS A 193 14.54 18.34 -11.41
N PRO A 194 13.70 19.17 -10.75
CA PRO A 194 13.50 20.54 -11.19
C PRO A 194 14.81 21.32 -11.08
N SER A 195 14.98 22.30 -11.96
CA SER A 195 16.22 23.06 -12.08
C SER A 195 16.47 23.84 -10.78
N GLY A 196 17.51 23.45 -10.03
CA GLY A 196 17.85 24.06 -8.73
C GLY A 196 17.42 23.25 -7.51
N SER A 197 17.65 21.92 -7.56
CA SER A 197 17.85 21.07 -6.37
C SER A 197 19.33 20.99 -6.02
#